data_AF-A0A7S2CZV1-F1
#
_entry.id   AF-A0A7S2CZV1-F1
#
_cell.length_a   1.000
_cell.length_b   1.000
_cell.length_c   1.000
_cell.angle_alpha   90.00
_cell.angle_beta   90.00
_cell.angle_gamma   90.00
#
_symmetry.space_group_name_H-M   'P 1'
#
loop_
_entity.id
_entity.type
_entity.pdbx_description
1 polymer ?
#
loop_
_entity_poly.entity_id
_entity_poly.type
_entity_poly.pdbx_seq_one_letter_code
_entity_poly.pdbx_strand_id
1 'polypeptide(L)'
;HAGLAESEDPTKWALYWGGCPKPAQLREFGPLQKTNHFPASWQLGRKDLMWKNIRQMQRRWGKLFDITPLSFVLPGAWSSWESTREQDPHALWIWKPVNSSCGRGIQVLRSDLSSEVERRLSSRTGVVQRYVDRPLLLHGYKFDLRMYVVVTSFD
;
A
#
# COMPACT_ATOMS: atom_id res chain seq x y z
N HIS A 1 -21.04 -1.45 -26.08
CA HIS A 1 -20.89 -2.70 -25.30
C HIS A 1 -19.72 -3.48 -25.84
N ALA A 2 -18.82 -3.99 -24.98
CA ALA A 2 -17.62 -4.73 -25.39
C ALA A 2 -17.90 -6.17 -25.88
N GLY A 3 -19.17 -6.51 -26.19
CA GLY A 3 -19.57 -7.84 -26.67
C GLY A 3 -19.57 -8.95 -25.62
N LEU A 4 -19.36 -8.65 -24.34
CA LEU A 4 -19.39 -9.63 -23.25
C LEU A 4 -20.80 -9.80 -22.68
N ALA A 5 -21.16 -11.03 -22.34
CA ALA A 5 -22.37 -11.39 -21.62
C ALA A 5 -21.99 -12.05 -20.28
N GLU A 6 -22.82 -11.85 -19.26
CA GLU A 6 -22.67 -12.53 -17.98
C GLU A 6 -22.91 -14.04 -18.15
N SER A 7 -22.14 -14.85 -17.45
CA SER A 7 -22.27 -16.31 -17.46
C SER A 7 -22.62 -16.82 -16.07
N GLU A 8 -23.66 -17.65 -15.99
CA GLU A 8 -24.04 -18.37 -14.77
C GLU A 8 -23.28 -19.69 -14.60
N ASP A 9 -22.61 -20.18 -15.66
CA ASP A 9 -21.83 -21.41 -15.63
C ASP A 9 -20.42 -21.12 -15.07
N PRO A 10 -20.05 -21.71 -13.91
CA PRO A 10 -18.77 -21.43 -13.26
C PRO A 10 -17.56 -21.92 -14.08
N THR A 11 -17.78 -22.75 -15.10
CA THR A 11 -16.74 -23.32 -15.97
C THR A 11 -16.68 -22.67 -17.35
N LYS A 12 -17.77 -22.05 -17.82
CA LYS A 12 -17.85 -21.42 -19.16
C LYS A 12 -17.85 -19.91 -19.07
N TRP A 13 -16.66 -19.33 -19.07
CA TRP A 13 -16.45 -17.88 -19.11
C TRP A 13 -15.11 -17.56 -19.77
N ALA A 14 -14.95 -16.34 -20.29
CA ALA A 14 -13.71 -15.86 -20.89
C ALA A 14 -12.98 -14.83 -20.01
N LEU A 15 -13.74 -14.02 -19.26
CA LEU A 15 -13.21 -13.00 -18.37
C LEU A 15 -13.85 -13.14 -16.98
N TYR A 16 -13.01 -13.29 -15.97
CA TYR A 16 -13.37 -13.15 -14.58
C TYR A 16 -13.00 -11.73 -14.10
N TRP A 17 -14.00 -10.95 -13.70
CA TRP A 17 -13.81 -9.59 -13.20
C TRP A 17 -14.28 -9.50 -11.75
N GLY A 18 -13.34 -9.57 -10.80
CA GLY A 18 -13.70 -9.72 -9.39
C GLY A 18 -12.50 -9.56 -8.45
N GLY A 19 -12.55 -10.23 -7.30
CA GLY A 19 -11.42 -10.25 -6.36
C GLY A 19 -10.25 -11.06 -6.91
N CYS A 20 -9.05 -10.90 -6.34
CA CYS A 20 -7.88 -11.68 -6.78
C CYS A 20 -8.12 -13.19 -6.57
N PRO A 21 -8.10 -14.02 -7.63
CA PRO A 21 -8.28 -15.46 -7.46
C PRO A 21 -7.11 -16.08 -6.69
N LYS A 22 -7.36 -17.19 -5.99
CA LYS A 22 -6.32 -17.92 -5.28
C LYS A 22 -5.38 -18.62 -6.28
N PRO A 23 -4.10 -18.85 -5.93
CA PRO A 23 -3.17 -19.55 -6.82
C PRO A 23 -3.65 -20.92 -7.31
N ALA A 24 -4.42 -21.65 -6.51
CA ALA A 24 -5.02 -22.92 -6.93
C ALA A 24 -6.02 -22.73 -8.08
N GLN A 25 -6.92 -21.75 -7.95
CA GLN A 25 -7.92 -21.44 -8.97
C GLN A 25 -7.27 -20.96 -10.27
N LEU A 26 -6.24 -20.12 -10.17
CA LEU A 26 -5.51 -19.62 -11.35
C LEU A 26 -4.87 -20.74 -12.18
N ARG A 27 -4.43 -21.83 -11.52
CA ARG A 27 -3.87 -23.00 -12.22
C ARG A 27 -4.91 -23.83 -12.97
N GLU A 28 -6.18 -23.69 -12.60
CA GLU A 28 -7.30 -24.38 -13.23
C GLU A 28 -7.85 -23.62 -14.44
N PHE A 29 -7.38 -22.39 -14.69
CA PHE A 29 -7.87 -21.58 -15.80
C PHE A 29 -7.48 -22.18 -17.15
N GLY A 30 -8.44 -22.21 -18.08
CA GLY A 30 -8.19 -22.56 -19.47
C GLY A 30 -7.39 -21.48 -20.21
N PRO A 31 -6.82 -21.80 -21.40
CA PRO A 31 -5.95 -20.88 -22.15
C PRO A 31 -6.61 -19.54 -22.55
N LEU A 32 -7.93 -19.51 -22.66
CA LEU A 32 -8.70 -18.30 -23.03
C LEU A 32 -9.30 -17.57 -21.83
N GLN A 33 -9.18 -18.14 -20.63
CA GLN A 33 -9.72 -17.57 -19.41
C GLN A 33 -8.76 -16.54 -18.82
N LYS A 34 -9.24 -15.31 -18.63
CA LYS A 34 -8.46 -14.19 -18.08
C LYS A 34 -9.10 -13.63 -16.82
N THR A 35 -8.27 -13.07 -15.95
CA THR A 35 -8.72 -12.32 -14.76
C THR A 35 -8.16 -10.90 -14.79
N ASN A 36 -8.85 -9.97 -14.14
CA ASN A 36 -8.40 -8.59 -13.93
C ASN A 36 -7.31 -8.45 -12.85
N HIS A 37 -6.83 -9.54 -12.26
CA HIS A 37 -5.78 -9.55 -11.24
C HIS A 37 -4.62 -10.48 -11.57
N PHE A 38 -3.41 -9.96 -11.43
CA PHE A 38 -2.24 -10.84 -11.38
C PHE A 38 -2.08 -11.48 -9.99
N PRO A 39 -1.55 -12.72 -9.94
CA PRO A 39 -1.17 -13.36 -8.69
C PRO A 39 -0.20 -12.46 -7.90
N ALA A 40 -0.32 -12.45 -6.58
CA ALA A 40 0.52 -11.65 -5.69
C ALA A 40 0.48 -10.12 -5.89
N SER A 41 -0.47 -9.58 -6.67
CA SER A 41 -0.67 -8.13 -6.84
C SER A 41 -0.83 -7.34 -5.53
N TRP A 42 -1.24 -8.00 -4.44
CA TRP A 42 -1.29 -7.42 -3.10
C TRP A 42 0.09 -7.00 -2.55
N GLN A 43 1.20 -7.47 -3.12
CA GLN A 43 2.56 -6.99 -2.80
C GLN A 43 2.74 -5.50 -3.08
N LEU A 44 1.96 -4.94 -4.01
CA LEU A 44 1.90 -3.50 -4.29
C LEU A 44 0.71 -2.83 -3.58
N GLY A 45 -0.42 -3.52 -3.43
CA GLY A 45 -1.64 -2.95 -2.83
C GLY A 45 -1.64 -2.86 -1.30
N ARG A 46 -0.95 -3.77 -0.60
CA ARG A 46 -0.85 -3.75 0.87
C ARG A 46 0.30 -2.86 1.31
N LYS A 47 0.00 -1.87 2.15
CA LYS A 47 0.94 -0.80 2.55
C LYS A 47 2.23 -1.34 3.18
N ASP A 48 2.14 -2.37 4.02
CA ASP A 48 3.29 -2.99 4.68
C ASP A 48 4.20 -3.72 3.69
N LEU A 49 3.62 -4.48 2.76
CA LEU A 49 4.34 -5.20 1.73
C LEU A 49 4.95 -4.25 0.69
N MET A 50 4.18 -3.24 0.26
CA MET A 50 4.66 -2.20 -0.64
C MET A 50 5.89 -1.51 -0.07
N TRP A 51 5.85 -1.10 1.21
CA TRP A 51 7.02 -0.50 1.86
C TRP A 51 8.19 -1.46 1.95
N LYS A 52 7.98 -2.72 2.34
CA LYS A 52 9.04 -3.74 2.38
C LYS A 52 9.73 -3.91 1.02
N ASN A 53 8.95 -3.94 -0.06
CA ASN A 53 9.45 -4.08 -1.42
C ASN A 53 10.24 -2.83 -1.85
N ILE A 54 9.71 -1.62 -1.61
CA ILE A 54 10.42 -0.36 -1.90
C ILE A 54 11.72 -0.30 -1.10
N ARG A 55 11.71 -0.67 0.20
CA ARG A 55 12.91 -0.65 1.04
C ARG A 55 13.99 -1.61 0.55
N GLN A 56 13.61 -2.78 0.03
CA GLN A 56 14.56 -3.69 -0.63
C GLN A 56 15.16 -3.05 -1.88
N MET A 57 14.34 -2.40 -2.70
CA MET A 57 14.83 -1.71 -3.90
C MET A 57 15.72 -0.51 -3.57
N GLN A 58 15.41 0.26 -2.53
CA GLN A 58 16.28 1.34 -2.03
C GLN A 58 17.67 0.83 -1.61
N ARG A 59 17.75 -0.33 -0.95
CA ARG A 59 19.06 -0.93 -0.59
C ARG A 59 19.86 -1.35 -1.81
N ARG A 60 19.20 -1.79 -2.88
CA ARG A 60 19.84 -2.28 -4.10
C ARG A 60 20.22 -1.15 -5.07
N TRP A 61 19.38 -0.13 -5.19
CA TRP A 61 19.45 0.88 -6.25
C TRP A 61 19.59 2.32 -5.72
N GLY A 62 19.61 2.50 -4.40
CA GLY A 62 19.83 3.80 -3.75
C GLY A 62 18.80 4.85 -4.16
N LYS A 63 19.31 6.03 -4.57
CA LYS A 63 18.51 7.23 -4.89
C LYS A 63 17.46 7.02 -5.98
N LEU A 64 17.65 6.04 -6.87
CA LEU A 64 16.68 5.73 -7.93
C LEU A 64 15.33 5.25 -7.36
N PHE A 65 15.32 4.71 -6.13
CA PHE A 65 14.12 4.26 -5.43
C PHE A 65 13.75 5.14 -4.23
N ASP A 66 14.28 6.36 -4.17
CA ASP A 66 13.87 7.38 -3.18
C ASP A 66 12.60 8.12 -3.63
N ILE A 67 11.56 7.34 -3.93
CA ILE A 67 10.30 7.79 -4.52
C ILE A 67 9.14 7.87 -3.51
N THR A 68 9.39 7.53 -2.25
CA THR A 68 8.40 7.55 -1.17
C THR A 68 9.04 8.12 0.10
N PRO A 69 8.28 8.86 0.93
CA PRO A 69 8.77 9.28 2.24
C PRO A 69 9.17 8.08 3.11
N LEU A 70 10.15 8.31 4.00
CA LEU A 70 10.64 7.33 4.97
C LEU A 70 9.47 6.72 5.76
N SER A 71 9.46 5.40 5.87
CA SER A 71 8.38 4.66 6.53
C SER A 71 8.90 3.52 7.40
N PHE A 72 8.07 3.05 8.32
CA PHE A 72 8.36 1.95 9.24
C PHE A 72 7.13 1.08 9.39
N VAL A 73 7.32 -0.24 9.44
CA VAL A 73 6.24 -1.20 9.66
C VAL A 73 6.22 -1.58 11.13
N LEU A 74 5.17 -1.16 11.83
CA LEU A 74 4.96 -1.49 13.24
C LEU A 74 4.26 -2.85 13.37
N PRO A 75 4.51 -3.57 14.48
CA PRO A 75 5.38 -3.19 15.60
C PRO A 75 6.88 -3.46 15.36
N GLY A 76 7.23 -4.24 14.34
CA GLY A 76 8.60 -4.75 14.15
C GLY A 76 9.70 -3.70 13.96
N ALA A 77 9.35 -2.47 13.55
CA ALA A 77 10.29 -1.37 13.37
C ALA A 77 10.11 -0.24 14.41
N TRP A 78 9.52 -0.55 15.59
CA TRP A 78 9.27 0.44 16.65
C TRP A 78 10.54 1.20 17.05
N SER A 79 11.59 0.51 17.50
CA SER A 79 12.81 1.14 18.00
C SER A 79 13.52 2.00 16.94
N SER A 80 13.46 1.58 15.66
CA SER A 80 14.01 2.39 14.56
C SER A 80 13.19 3.65 14.31
N TRP A 81 11.87 3.54 14.35
CA TRP A 81 11.01 4.71 14.24
C TRP A 81 11.19 5.65 15.42
N GLU A 82 11.29 5.11 16.64
CA GLU A 82 11.51 5.84 17.88
C GLU A 82 12.80 6.68 17.84
N SER A 83 13.93 6.05 17.51
CA SER A 83 15.18 6.78 17.35
C SER A 83 15.10 7.86 16.26
N THR A 84 14.36 7.61 15.18
CA THR A 84 14.20 8.57 14.08
C THR A 84 13.31 9.76 14.48
N ARG A 85 12.22 9.54 15.22
CA ARG A 85 11.34 10.62 15.68
C ARG A 85 12.02 11.51 16.72
N GLU A 86 12.89 10.95 17.56
CA GLU A 86 13.63 11.70 18.59
C GLU A 86 14.65 12.67 17.98
N GLN A 87 15.22 12.31 16.82
CA GLN A 87 16.14 13.17 16.07
C GLN A 87 15.46 14.38 15.42
N ASP A 88 14.15 14.32 15.19
CA ASP A 88 13.38 15.41 14.59
C ASP A 88 12.05 15.61 15.36
N PRO A 89 12.08 16.35 16.48
CA PRO A 89 10.91 16.58 17.33
C PRO A 89 9.77 17.34 16.64
N HIS A 90 10.08 18.08 15.57
CA HIS A 90 9.09 18.83 14.80
C HIS A 90 8.48 18.02 13.65
N ALA A 91 8.97 16.80 13.42
CA ALA A 91 8.43 15.94 12.39
C ALA A 91 6.96 15.60 12.61
N LEU A 92 6.20 15.71 11.52
CA LEU A 92 4.90 15.08 11.40
C LEU A 92 5.05 13.71 10.76
N TRP A 93 4.24 12.78 11.25
CA TRP A 93 4.12 11.40 10.82
C TRP A 93 2.66 11.09 10.48
N ILE A 94 2.45 10.06 9.67
CA ILE A 94 1.11 9.57 9.34
C ILE A 94 1.06 8.06 9.58
N TRP A 95 0.16 7.64 10.45
CA TRP A 95 -0.16 6.25 10.72
C TRP A 95 -1.22 5.75 9.76
N LYS A 96 -0.99 4.55 9.20
CA LYS A 96 -1.88 3.89 8.25
C LYS A 96 -2.02 2.41 8.61
N PRO A 97 -3.24 1.93 8.95
CA PRO A 97 -3.47 0.50 9.17
C PRO A 97 -3.31 -0.30 7.85
N VAL A 98 -2.80 -1.54 7.95
CA VAL A 98 -2.44 -2.38 6.79
C VAL A 98 -3.63 -2.69 5.90
N ASN A 99 -4.68 -3.30 6.46
CA ASN A 99 -5.85 -3.80 5.72
C ASN A 99 -7.05 -2.85 5.78
N SER A 100 -6.80 -1.53 5.80
CA SER A 100 -7.86 -0.52 5.75
C SER A 100 -7.86 0.25 4.44
N SER A 101 -9.06 0.52 3.95
CA SER A 101 -9.36 1.33 2.76
C SER A 101 -10.16 2.58 3.13
N CYS A 102 -10.28 3.51 2.17
CA CYS A 102 -11.10 4.73 2.29
C CYS A 102 -10.68 5.66 3.44
N GLY A 103 -9.38 5.72 3.76
CA GLY A 103 -8.85 6.60 4.80
C GLY A 103 -9.19 6.19 6.24
N ARG A 104 -9.93 5.10 6.45
CA ARG A 104 -10.38 4.70 7.80
C ARG A 104 -9.21 4.35 8.71
N GLY A 105 -9.17 5.01 9.87
CA GLY A 105 -8.15 4.78 10.91
C GLY A 105 -6.79 5.41 10.61
N ILE A 106 -6.67 6.25 9.57
CA ILE A 106 -5.47 7.06 9.34
C ILE A 106 -5.40 8.17 10.41
N GLN A 107 -4.19 8.42 10.92
CA GLN A 107 -3.95 9.44 11.93
C GLN A 107 -2.67 10.20 11.60
N VAL A 108 -2.72 11.53 11.70
CA VAL A 108 -1.49 12.35 11.70
C VAL A 108 -0.98 12.39 13.14
N LEU A 109 0.32 12.18 13.29
CA LEU A 109 1.02 12.07 14.55
C LEU A 109 2.15 13.09 14.57
N ARG A 110 2.45 13.64 15.74
CA ARG A 110 3.68 14.40 15.97
C ARG A 110 4.76 13.48 16.52
N SER A 111 6.01 13.92 16.55
CA SER A 111 7.09 13.15 17.18
C SER A 111 6.94 13.04 18.69
N ASP A 112 6.37 14.06 19.35
CA ASP A 112 6.05 14.12 20.78
C ASP A 112 4.74 13.37 21.11
N LEU A 113 4.76 12.04 20.94
CA LEU A 113 3.61 11.20 21.24
C LEU A 113 3.30 11.17 22.74
N SER A 114 2.01 11.16 23.09
CA SER A 114 1.60 10.81 24.45
C SER A 114 1.80 9.31 24.69
N SER A 115 2.06 8.92 25.95
CA SER A 115 2.23 7.51 26.33
C SER A 115 1.01 6.65 25.97
N GLU A 116 -0.20 7.24 25.93
CA GLU A 116 -1.41 6.56 25.47
C GLU A 116 -1.32 6.19 23.99
N VAL A 117 -0.90 7.13 23.14
CA VAL A 117 -0.73 6.89 21.70
C VAL A 117 0.37 5.88 21.45
N GLU A 118 1.47 5.96 22.20
CA GLU A 118 2.57 5.00 22.10
C GLU A 118 2.10 3.57 22.39
N ARG A 119 1.45 3.36 23.55
CA ARG A 119 0.88 2.06 23.94
C ARG A 119 -0.13 1.54 22.90
N ARG A 120 -0.93 2.44 22.31
CA ARG A 120 -1.90 2.06 21.28
C ARG A 120 -1.22 1.61 19.99
N LEU A 121 -0.09 2.21 19.61
CA LEU A 121 0.61 1.89 18.36
C LEU A 121 1.58 0.72 18.50
N SER A 122 2.17 0.51 19.69
CA SER A 122 3.20 -0.51 19.95
C SER A 122 2.72 -1.94 19.75
N SER A 123 1.40 -2.18 19.80
CA SER A 123 0.78 -3.49 19.58
C SER A 123 0.05 -3.58 18.23
N ARG A 124 -0.07 -2.48 17.47
CA ARG A 124 -0.85 -2.45 16.23
C ARG A 124 0.03 -2.66 15.00
N THR A 125 -0.52 -3.41 14.06
CA THR A 125 0.12 -3.63 12.76
C THR A 125 -0.28 -2.55 11.77
N GLY A 126 0.70 -1.86 11.21
CA GLY A 126 0.48 -0.75 10.29
C GLY A 126 1.79 -0.10 9.86
N VAL A 127 1.65 0.92 9.03
CA VAL A 127 2.78 1.70 8.52
C VAL A 127 2.71 3.08 9.14
N VAL A 128 3.80 3.50 9.77
CA VAL A 128 4.04 4.91 10.07
C VAL A 128 4.99 5.47 9.04
N GLN A 129 4.67 6.65 8.50
CA GLN A 129 5.40 7.26 7.40
C GLN A 129 5.62 8.75 7.69
N ARG A 130 6.76 9.31 7.31
CA ARG A 130 7.00 10.76 7.42
C ARG A 130 5.93 11.49 6.62
N TYR A 131 5.22 12.41 7.26
CA TYR A 131 4.18 13.19 6.60
C TYR A 131 4.82 14.27 5.73
N VAL A 132 4.31 14.43 4.52
CA VAL A 132 4.69 15.53 3.62
C VAL A 132 3.89 16.77 4.06
N ASP A 133 4.55 17.62 4.84
CA ASP A 133 3.99 18.82 5.47
C ASP A 133 3.96 20.05 4.55
N ARG A 134 4.80 20.07 3.51
CA ARG A 134 4.81 21.09 2.45
C ARG A 134 4.43 20.50 1.09
N PRO A 135 3.18 20.01 0.91
CA PRO A 135 2.73 19.52 -0.39
C PRO A 135 2.55 20.68 -1.38
N LEU A 136 2.57 20.36 -2.68
CA LEU A 136 2.08 21.29 -3.69
C LEU A 136 0.60 21.59 -3.43
N LEU A 137 0.24 22.87 -3.48
CA LEU A 137 -1.12 23.35 -3.26
C LEU A 137 -1.72 23.83 -4.58
N LEU A 138 -2.98 23.48 -4.82
CA LEU A 138 -3.78 24.03 -5.90
C LEU A 138 -4.83 24.95 -5.26
N HIS A 139 -4.73 26.26 -5.53
CA HIS A 139 -5.59 27.28 -4.92
C HIS A 139 -5.62 27.23 -3.37
N GLY A 140 -4.48 26.91 -2.74
CA GLY A 140 -4.38 26.80 -1.28
C GLY A 140 -4.83 25.47 -0.69
N TYR A 141 -5.32 24.53 -1.52
CA TYR A 141 -5.75 23.20 -1.06
C TYR A 141 -4.74 22.12 -1.43
N LYS A 142 -4.53 21.18 -0.50
CA LYS A 142 -3.77 19.94 -0.74
C LYS A 142 -4.58 19.03 -1.65
N PHE A 143 -3.92 18.36 -2.59
CA PHE A 143 -4.52 17.34 -3.45
C PHE A 143 -3.61 16.11 -3.59
N ASP A 144 -4.17 15.04 -4.14
CA ASP A 144 -3.44 13.87 -4.62
C ASP A 144 -3.82 13.56 -6.07
N LEU A 145 -2.94 12.85 -6.78
CA LEU A 145 -3.16 12.43 -8.17
C LEU A 145 -3.52 10.94 -8.21
N ARG A 146 -4.63 10.62 -8.87
CA ARG A 146 -4.99 9.25 -9.21
C ARG A 146 -4.53 8.93 -10.63
N MET A 147 -3.54 8.04 -10.74
CA MET A 147 -3.09 7.48 -12.01
C MET A 147 -3.63 6.06 -12.17
N TYR A 148 -4.19 5.75 -13.34
CA TYR A 148 -4.61 4.40 -13.71
C TYR A 148 -3.56 3.78 -14.61
N VAL A 149 -2.98 2.67 -14.16
CA VAL A 149 -1.97 1.90 -14.89
C VAL A 149 -2.54 0.52 -15.18
N VAL A 150 -2.50 0.12 -16.45
CA VAL A 150 -2.84 -1.26 -16.87
C VAL A 150 -1.55 -2.02 -17.15
N VAL A 151 -1.44 -3.19 -16.55
CA VAL A 151 -0.38 -4.15 -16.87
C VAL A 151 -1.06 -5.29 -17.63
N THR A 152 -0.54 -5.62 -18.80
CA THR A 152 -1.14 -6.65 -19.68
C THR A 152 -0.33 -7.94 -19.69
N SER A 153 0.97 -7.89 -19.37
CA SER A 153 1.87 -9.04 -19.22
C SER A 153 3.01 -8.70 -18.26
N PHE A 154 3.64 -9.73 -17.68
CA PHE A 154 4.91 -9.65 -16.94
C PHE A 154 6.05 -10.46 -17.59
N ASP A 155 5.71 -11.29 -18.58
CA ASP A 155 6.63 -12.06 -19.43
C ASP A 155 6.60 -11.50 -20.87
#